data_AF-A0A6P0PGI7-F1
#
_entry.id   AF-A0A6P0PGI7-F1
#
_cell.length_a   1.000
_cell.length_b   1.000
_cell.length_c   1.000
_cell.angle_alpha   90.00
_cell.angle_beta   90.00
_cell.angle_gamma   90.00
#
_symmetry.space_group_name_H-M   'P 1'
#
loop_
_entity.id
_entity.type
_entity.pdbx_description
1 polymer ?
#
loop_
_entity_poly.entity_id
_entity_poly.type
_entity_poly.pdbx_seq_one_letter_code
_entity_poly.pdbx_strand_id
1 'polypeptide(L)'
;MMKKNNDSVPRLDLAPQLKRPLYIWNPLDYLRLLYWVFFFPQALPWYVENYGGGEGFARQTTWQSKLEFLCQHPNHLKLLFQGLILTICVPYLFYILLLRTNSIIDWFPVAGGVVGAVVFSMVFDLPGDVAKRVAEAVVLAVVLGVALDMALYIALNFPEGVVRVAAGSAVLGVALGVAGSVEFGVVGGVALYFSGGMAESVAKTVNIIINASVKFSVIFAIIFGVTSGVMSGVAFGVVFPVAYGLAILRPESWLIGIPLYLISIHNSSLLLPRITVIPLPLLTNQIKFWLRKDWQVALENIDQLLRYSLQSTPVVNTINQVLAELPQEQIVDRVAQLAENPYDWKLLMSVSHEVATGFWHLYKQRPEAATAAFEKVRSLSYGKEMFLLAQTITQFRAVTSPDAIAEVQIPNFPPEPRLRPATWEALKGLCRVVEDTQLIVKATSKSARAFPLAIAIGQLKEILDNADALPQAERGLILDIAQTWEEALESIATNFGDVYY
;
A
#
# COMPACT_ATOMS: atom_id res chain seq x y z
N MET A 1 -10.16 41.23 -21.47
CA MET A 1 -9.14 40.98 -22.51
C MET A 1 -9.12 39.47 -22.75
N MET A 2 -9.76 39.01 -23.82
CA MET A 2 -9.87 37.58 -24.19
C MET A 2 -8.48 37.01 -24.54
N LYS A 3 -8.13 35.85 -23.97
CA LYS A 3 -7.03 34.95 -24.35
C LYS A 3 -7.34 33.62 -23.64
N LYS A 4 -7.34 32.43 -24.23
CA LYS A 4 -6.91 31.90 -25.53
C LYS A 4 -7.59 30.51 -25.61
N ASN A 5 -8.00 30.04 -26.79
CA ASN A 5 -8.63 28.72 -27.06
C ASN A 5 -8.42 27.65 -25.97
N ASN A 6 -9.45 27.41 -25.15
CA ASN A 6 -9.45 26.39 -24.09
C ASN A 6 -9.97 25.05 -24.63
N ASP A 7 -9.63 24.74 -25.89
CA ASP A 7 -10.16 23.57 -26.59
C ASP A 7 -9.28 22.33 -26.50
N SER A 8 -8.20 22.35 -25.74
CA SER A 8 -7.34 21.19 -25.51
C SER A 8 -7.38 20.78 -24.04
N VAL A 9 -7.30 19.48 -23.78
CA VAL A 9 -7.07 18.95 -22.43
C VAL A 9 -5.66 19.39 -21.99
N PRO A 10 -5.49 20.07 -20.84
CA PRO A 10 -4.17 20.46 -20.35
C PRO A 10 -3.39 19.22 -19.90
N ARG A 11 -2.07 19.20 -20.09
CA ARG A 11 -1.20 18.17 -19.50
C ARG A 11 -0.77 18.59 -18.10
N LEU A 12 -1.01 17.73 -17.12
CA LEU A 12 -0.62 17.97 -15.75
C LEU A 12 0.82 17.50 -15.51
N ASP A 13 1.60 18.34 -14.83
CA ASP A 13 2.86 17.93 -14.23
C ASP A 13 2.78 18.27 -12.73
N LEU A 14 2.44 17.25 -11.95
CA LEU A 14 2.34 17.37 -10.50
C LEU A 14 3.62 16.90 -9.80
N ALA A 15 4.65 16.50 -10.53
CA ALA A 15 5.87 16.01 -9.94
C ALA A 15 6.59 17.09 -9.11
N PRO A 16 7.35 16.71 -8.07
CA PRO A 16 8.22 17.65 -7.37
C PRO A 16 9.25 18.26 -8.34
N GLN A 17 9.31 19.59 -8.41
CA GLN A 17 10.22 20.29 -9.33
C GLN A 17 11.65 20.45 -8.76
N LEU A 18 12.20 19.39 -8.18
CA LEU A 18 13.54 19.42 -7.60
C LEU A 18 14.61 19.00 -8.62
N LYS A 19 15.52 19.92 -8.95
CA LYS A 19 16.59 19.70 -9.95
C LYS A 19 17.93 19.20 -9.39
N ARG A 20 18.05 19.10 -8.06
CA ARG A 20 19.30 18.67 -7.38
C ARG A 20 18.98 17.77 -6.17
N PRO A 21 19.87 16.86 -5.77
CA PRO A 21 19.69 16.10 -4.54
C PRO A 21 19.67 17.02 -3.31
N LEU A 22 19.04 16.55 -2.23
CA LEU A 22 19.01 17.24 -0.95
C LEU A 22 20.40 17.29 -0.32
N TYR A 23 20.71 18.43 0.30
CA TYR A 23 22.01 18.67 0.90
C TYR A 23 21.91 18.77 2.42
N ILE A 24 22.73 17.98 3.13
CA ILE A 24 22.72 17.88 4.60
C ILE A 24 22.99 19.23 5.26
N TRP A 25 23.78 20.12 4.66
CA TRP A 25 24.12 21.39 5.30
C TRP A 25 23.21 22.54 4.91
N ASN A 26 22.19 22.30 4.08
CA ASN A 26 21.27 23.35 3.66
C ASN A 26 19.99 23.33 4.54
N PRO A 27 19.75 24.34 5.39
CA PRO A 27 18.56 24.40 6.24
C PRO A 27 17.26 24.42 5.43
N LEU A 28 17.26 24.96 4.20
CA LEU A 28 16.08 24.99 3.34
C LEU A 28 15.67 23.58 2.88
N ASP A 29 16.62 22.67 2.75
CA ASP A 29 16.33 21.29 2.35
C ASP A 29 15.64 20.53 3.50
N TYR A 30 15.92 20.87 4.76
CA TYR A 30 15.16 20.36 5.92
C TYR A 30 13.73 20.90 5.99
N LEU A 31 13.54 22.21 5.73
CA LEU A 31 12.19 22.78 5.64
C LEU A 31 11.39 22.15 4.51
N ARG A 32 12.03 21.89 3.36
CA ARG A 32 11.42 21.17 2.25
C ARG A 32 11.05 19.75 2.65
N LEU A 33 11.92 19.04 3.37
CA LEU A 33 11.64 17.67 3.81
C LEU A 33 10.48 17.64 4.81
N LEU A 34 10.39 18.60 5.73
CA LEU A 34 9.22 18.79 6.59
C LEU A 34 7.96 19.06 5.76
N TYR A 35 8.05 19.94 4.76
CA TYR A 35 6.93 20.19 3.85
C TYR A 35 6.50 18.91 3.11
N TRP A 36 7.43 18.11 2.61
CA TRP A 36 7.10 16.82 1.99
C TRP A 36 6.44 15.89 2.99
N VAL A 37 7.00 15.69 4.18
CA VAL A 37 6.41 14.81 5.21
C VAL A 37 4.98 15.22 5.56
N PHE A 38 4.70 16.52 5.73
CA PHE A 38 3.40 16.97 6.23
C PHE A 38 2.39 17.31 5.12
N PHE A 39 2.84 17.83 3.98
CA PHE A 39 1.98 18.45 2.96
C PHE A 39 2.15 17.88 1.55
N PHE A 40 3.20 17.08 1.30
CA PHE A 40 3.40 16.41 0.01
C PHE A 40 4.20 15.09 0.16
N PRO A 41 3.67 14.08 0.87
CA PRO A 41 4.42 12.87 1.20
C PRO A 41 4.80 12.07 -0.04
N GLN A 42 4.00 12.16 -1.12
CA GLN A 42 4.26 11.51 -2.39
C GLN A 42 5.54 12.02 -3.09
N ALA A 43 6.12 13.14 -2.64
CA ALA A 43 7.41 13.61 -3.13
C ALA A 43 8.58 12.75 -2.66
N LEU A 44 8.44 12.04 -1.53
CA LEU A 44 9.51 11.20 -0.98
C LEU A 44 9.79 9.96 -1.84
N PRO A 45 8.79 9.13 -2.23
CA PRO A 45 9.01 8.06 -3.19
C PRO A 45 9.63 8.55 -4.50
N TRP A 46 9.12 9.67 -5.03
CA TRP A 46 9.68 10.29 -6.24
C TRP A 46 11.17 10.68 -6.06
N TYR A 47 11.56 11.23 -4.90
CA TYR A 47 12.95 11.58 -4.64
C TYR A 47 13.85 10.35 -4.58
N VAL A 48 13.39 9.27 -3.93
CA VAL A 48 14.12 8.00 -3.87
C VAL A 48 14.28 7.38 -5.25
N GLU A 49 13.24 7.46 -6.09
CA GLU A 49 13.26 6.98 -7.47
C GLU A 49 14.27 7.73 -8.34
N ASN A 50 14.28 9.06 -8.27
CA ASN A 50 15.12 9.89 -9.15
C ASN A 50 16.56 10.04 -8.67
N TYR A 51 16.80 10.05 -7.35
CA TYR A 51 18.12 10.35 -6.79
C TYR A 51 18.69 9.23 -5.90
N GLY A 52 17.86 8.29 -5.44
CA GLY A 52 18.18 7.29 -4.43
C GLY A 52 18.40 5.87 -4.95
N GLY A 53 18.37 5.64 -6.27
CA GLY A 53 18.56 4.30 -6.86
C GLY A 53 17.28 3.46 -6.98
N GLY A 54 16.09 4.06 -6.82
CA GLY A 54 14.82 3.38 -7.04
C GLY A 54 14.40 2.42 -5.92
N GLU A 55 13.52 1.46 -6.26
CA GLU A 55 13.00 0.45 -5.33
C GLU A 55 14.04 -0.63 -4.93
N GLY A 56 15.29 -0.50 -5.36
CA GLY A 56 16.35 -1.47 -5.10
C GLY A 56 16.54 -1.76 -3.61
N PHE A 57 16.37 -0.76 -2.74
CA PHE A 57 16.45 -0.93 -1.29
C PHE A 57 15.37 -1.86 -0.72
N ALA A 58 14.12 -1.76 -1.22
CA ALA A 58 12.99 -2.54 -0.74
C ALA A 58 13.06 -4.02 -1.18
N ARG A 59 13.80 -4.32 -2.24
CA ARG A 59 14.01 -5.70 -2.75
C ARG A 59 15.08 -6.46 -1.95
N GLN A 60 15.91 -5.75 -1.18
CA GLN A 60 16.96 -6.39 -0.38
C GLN A 60 16.35 -7.03 0.88
N THR A 61 16.57 -8.34 1.06
CA THR A 61 16.04 -9.09 2.19
C THR A 61 17.05 -9.20 3.35
N THR A 62 18.35 -9.17 3.05
CA THR A 62 19.41 -9.36 4.06
C THR A 62 19.97 -8.03 4.56
N TRP A 63 20.31 -7.95 5.85
CA TRP A 63 20.89 -6.73 6.44
C TRP A 63 22.22 -6.31 5.80
N GLN A 64 23.07 -7.28 5.43
CA GLN A 64 24.34 -7.02 4.74
C GLN A 64 24.12 -6.36 3.38
N SER A 65 23.19 -6.87 2.57
CA SER A 65 22.88 -6.30 1.25
C SER A 65 22.17 -4.95 1.35
N LYS A 66 21.34 -4.74 2.39
CA LYS A 66 20.76 -3.41 2.71
C LYS A 66 21.87 -2.39 3.02
N LEU A 67 22.88 -2.75 3.82
CA LEU A 67 24.01 -1.85 4.10
C LEU A 67 24.86 -1.58 2.86
N GLU A 68 25.15 -2.61 2.08
CA GLU A 68 25.93 -2.48 0.84
C GLU A 68 25.22 -1.56 -0.16
N PHE A 69 23.91 -1.72 -0.32
CA PHE A 69 23.08 -0.83 -1.13
C PHE A 69 23.14 0.62 -0.62
N LEU A 70 23.05 0.83 0.69
CA LEU A 70 23.14 2.18 1.26
C LEU A 70 24.51 2.83 1.01
N CYS A 71 25.60 2.06 1.11
CA CYS A 71 26.95 2.53 0.77
C CYS A 71 27.07 2.91 -0.72
N GLN A 72 26.41 2.17 -1.60
CA GLN A 72 26.40 2.43 -3.04
C GLN A 72 25.50 3.64 -3.43
N HIS A 73 24.48 3.95 -2.63
CA HIS A 73 23.53 5.04 -2.89
C HIS A 73 23.62 6.17 -1.83
N PRO A 74 24.61 7.08 -1.94
CA PRO A 74 24.89 8.09 -0.92
C PRO A 74 23.74 9.09 -0.70
N ASN A 75 22.89 9.31 -1.70
CA ASN A 75 21.73 10.21 -1.57
C ASN A 75 20.62 9.61 -0.70
N HIS A 76 20.49 8.28 -0.68
CA HIS A 76 19.55 7.58 0.20
C HIS A 76 20.00 7.69 1.66
N LEU A 77 21.31 7.55 1.91
CA LEU A 77 21.91 7.82 3.22
C LEU A 77 21.70 9.27 3.67
N LYS A 78 21.94 10.25 2.81
CA LYS A 78 21.71 11.67 3.12
C LYS A 78 20.27 11.93 3.56
N LEU A 79 19.30 11.37 2.83
CA LEU A 79 17.88 11.46 3.18
C LEU A 79 17.59 10.86 4.56
N LEU A 80 18.14 9.68 4.85
CA LEU A 80 17.98 9.00 6.13
C LEU A 80 18.57 9.82 7.29
N PHE A 81 19.77 10.37 7.13
CA PHE A 81 20.38 11.26 8.12
C PHE A 81 19.56 12.53 8.34
N GLN A 82 19.07 13.17 7.27
CA GLN A 82 18.21 14.34 7.39
C GLN A 82 16.91 14.02 8.14
N GLY A 83 16.30 12.86 7.86
CA GLY A 83 15.14 12.35 8.58
C GLY A 83 15.41 12.17 10.08
N LEU A 84 16.50 11.49 10.44
CA LEU A 84 16.90 11.28 11.85
C LEU A 84 17.11 12.61 12.60
N ILE A 85 17.79 13.57 11.97
CA ILE A 85 18.00 14.91 12.54
C ILE A 85 16.65 15.58 12.81
N LEU A 86 15.71 15.54 11.85
CA LEU A 86 14.39 16.14 12.04
C LEU A 86 13.59 15.45 13.14
N THR A 87 13.65 14.13 13.24
CA THR A 87 12.97 13.36 14.29
C THR A 87 13.44 13.77 15.69
N ILE A 88 14.70 14.16 15.86
CA ILE A 88 15.23 14.63 17.15
C ILE A 88 14.99 16.13 17.33
N CYS A 89 15.27 16.94 16.32
CA CYS A 89 15.21 18.40 16.42
C CYS A 89 13.79 18.95 16.50
N VAL A 90 12.83 18.39 15.75
CA VAL A 90 11.46 18.92 15.72
C VAL A 90 10.77 18.82 17.09
N PRO A 91 10.75 17.66 17.78
CA PRO A 91 10.18 17.56 19.12
C PRO A 91 10.87 18.49 20.13
N TYR A 92 12.21 18.60 20.05
CA TYR A 92 12.98 19.47 20.94
C TYR A 92 12.67 20.96 20.73
N LEU A 93 12.54 21.41 19.48
CA LEU A 93 12.12 22.77 19.14
C LEU A 93 10.70 23.05 19.61
N PHE A 94 9.79 22.07 19.46
CA PHE A 94 8.42 22.18 19.93
C PHE A 94 8.35 22.29 21.46
N TYR A 95 9.16 21.49 22.17
CA TYR A 95 9.33 21.56 23.62
C TYR A 95 9.79 22.96 24.08
N ILE A 96 10.82 23.53 23.44
CA ILE A 96 11.31 24.90 23.75
C ILE A 96 10.23 25.96 23.48
N LEU A 97 9.50 25.84 22.39
CA LEU A 97 8.46 26.81 22.02
C LEU A 97 7.30 26.81 23.03
N LEU A 98 6.95 25.64 23.57
CA LEU A 98 5.90 25.48 24.58
C LEU A 98 6.36 25.84 26.01
N LEU A 99 7.65 25.70 26.32
CA LEU A 99 8.21 26.25 27.57
C LEU A 99 7.99 27.78 27.64
N ARG A 100 7.97 28.47 26.50
CA ARG A 100 7.68 29.90 26.42
C ARG A 100 6.22 30.25 26.71
N THR A 101 5.29 29.31 26.56
CA THR A 101 3.85 29.49 26.82
C THR A 101 3.44 29.05 28.24
N ASN A 102 4.40 28.80 29.14
CA ASN A 102 4.18 28.45 30.55
C ASN A 102 3.25 27.22 30.76
N SER A 103 3.17 26.35 29.75
CA SER A 103 2.36 25.12 29.79
C SER A 103 3.26 23.97 30.21
N ILE A 104 3.08 23.47 31.44
CA ILE A 104 3.84 22.34 32.00
C ILE A 104 3.21 21.06 31.45
N ILE A 105 3.69 20.60 30.30
CA ILE A 105 3.39 19.27 29.75
C ILE A 105 4.68 18.46 29.89
N ASP A 106 4.63 17.26 30.47
CA ASP A 106 5.81 16.40 30.63
C ASP A 106 6.04 15.62 29.32
N TRP A 107 7.09 15.99 28.57
CA TRP A 107 7.37 15.43 27.24
C TRP A 107 8.24 14.17 27.27
N PHE A 108 8.72 13.75 28.44
CA PHE A 108 9.55 12.55 28.58
C PHE A 108 8.87 11.27 28.04
N PRO A 109 7.55 11.05 28.25
CA PRO A 109 6.82 9.91 27.68
C PRO A 109 6.58 10.03 26.17
N VAL A 110 6.37 11.26 25.65
CA VAL A 110 6.19 11.51 24.21
C VAL A 110 7.50 11.24 23.45
N ALA A 111 8.62 11.71 23.98
CA ALA A 111 9.94 11.43 23.43
C ALA A 111 10.28 9.92 23.48
N GLY A 112 9.99 9.26 24.61
CA GLY A 112 10.13 7.81 24.75
C GLY A 112 9.23 7.02 23.79
N GLY A 113 8.00 7.50 23.56
CA GLY A 113 7.04 6.91 22.62
C GLY A 113 7.47 7.06 21.16
N VAL A 114 8.00 8.23 20.76
CA VAL A 114 8.51 8.47 19.40
C VAL A 114 9.74 7.62 19.14
N VAL A 115 10.70 7.58 20.07
CA VAL A 115 11.90 6.74 19.97
C VAL A 115 11.52 5.25 19.95
N GLY A 116 10.61 4.83 20.84
CA GLY A 116 10.10 3.47 20.89
C GLY A 116 9.37 3.06 19.61
N ALA A 117 8.56 3.93 19.02
CA ALA A 117 7.83 3.63 17.78
C ALA A 117 8.75 3.61 16.55
N VAL A 118 9.76 4.48 16.49
CA VAL A 118 10.81 4.45 15.45
C VAL A 118 11.62 3.15 15.55
N VAL A 119 12.06 2.77 16.76
CA VAL A 119 12.78 1.50 16.98
C VAL A 119 11.90 0.29 16.69
N PHE A 120 10.64 0.29 17.10
CA PHE A 120 9.68 -0.79 16.83
C PHE A 120 9.41 -0.93 15.33
N SER A 121 9.33 0.18 14.58
CA SER A 121 9.19 0.18 13.12
C SER A 121 10.44 -0.28 12.37
N MET A 122 11.63 -0.17 12.99
CA MET A 122 12.90 -0.67 12.45
C MET A 122 13.16 -2.15 12.76
N VAL A 123 12.57 -2.69 13.84
CA VAL A 123 12.82 -4.06 14.34
C VAL A 123 11.80 -5.08 13.81
N PHE A 124 10.55 -4.68 13.53
CA PHE A 124 9.53 -5.59 13.00
C PHE A 124 9.30 -5.37 11.50
N ASP A 125 9.88 -6.28 10.70
CA ASP A 125 9.74 -6.38 9.24
C ASP A 125 8.29 -6.71 8.84
N LEU A 126 7.42 -5.70 8.74
CA LEU A 126 6.12 -5.82 8.09
C LEU A 126 6.16 -5.06 6.75
N PRO A 127 5.67 -5.63 5.64
CA PRO A 127 5.79 -5.01 4.31
C PRO A 127 4.91 -3.77 4.17
N GLY A 128 5.51 -2.59 3.94
CA GLY A 128 4.80 -1.35 3.61
C GLY A 128 5.65 -0.08 3.77
N ASP A 129 5.23 0.98 3.08
CA ASP A 129 5.92 2.28 2.95
C ASP A 129 6.35 2.87 4.31
N VAL A 130 7.67 2.94 4.51
CA VAL A 130 8.32 3.40 5.74
C VAL A 130 7.92 4.84 6.07
N ALA A 131 7.69 5.69 5.06
CA ALA A 131 7.31 7.09 5.28
C ALA A 131 5.90 7.22 5.88
N LYS A 132 4.95 6.42 5.39
CA LYS A 132 3.59 6.35 5.93
C LYS A 132 3.58 5.83 7.36
N ARG A 133 4.45 4.85 7.65
CA ARG A 133 4.56 4.20 8.97
C ARG A 133 5.23 5.08 10.02
N VAL A 134 6.27 5.82 9.65
CA VAL A 134 6.88 6.82 10.54
C VAL A 134 5.88 7.93 10.85
N ALA A 135 5.08 8.37 9.87
CA ALA A 135 4.02 9.35 10.10
C ALA A 135 2.93 8.81 11.04
N GLU A 136 2.44 7.58 10.83
CA GLU A 136 1.46 6.92 11.69
C GLU A 136 2.01 6.69 13.11
N ALA A 137 3.26 6.26 13.24
CA ALA A 137 3.96 6.03 14.51
C ALA A 137 4.17 7.31 15.31
N VAL A 138 4.59 8.40 14.66
CA VAL A 138 4.76 9.71 15.31
C VAL A 138 3.41 10.26 15.77
N VAL A 139 2.35 10.11 14.96
CA VAL A 139 0.99 10.51 15.36
C VAL A 139 0.50 9.68 16.54
N LEU A 140 0.71 8.35 16.54
CA LEU A 140 0.34 7.48 17.65
C LEU A 140 1.09 7.85 18.94
N ALA A 141 2.39 8.10 18.85
CA ALA A 141 3.24 8.44 19.98
C ALA A 141 2.87 9.79 20.61
N VAL A 142 2.58 10.80 19.78
CA VAL A 142 2.13 12.12 20.26
C VAL A 142 0.75 12.02 20.91
N VAL A 143 -0.18 11.28 20.31
CA VAL A 143 -1.54 11.14 20.85
C VAL A 143 -1.54 10.33 22.15
N LEU A 144 -0.81 9.22 22.23
CA LEU A 144 -0.72 8.40 23.44
C LEU A 144 0.04 9.13 24.56
N GLY A 145 1.12 9.83 24.23
CA GLY A 145 1.90 10.59 25.21
C GLY A 145 1.10 11.76 25.81
N VAL A 146 0.36 12.51 24.99
CA VAL A 146 -0.50 13.61 25.48
C VAL A 146 -1.70 13.09 26.28
N ALA A 147 -2.31 11.97 25.87
CA ALA A 147 -3.44 11.38 26.57
C ALA A 147 -3.05 10.80 27.95
N LEU A 148 -1.89 10.15 28.05
CA LEU A 148 -1.35 9.65 29.32
C LEU A 148 -0.96 10.78 30.26
N ASP A 149 -0.39 11.87 29.75
CA ASP A 149 0.01 13.03 30.56
C ASP A 149 -1.21 13.77 31.12
N MET A 150 -2.24 14.00 30.28
CA MET A 150 -3.51 14.58 30.72
C MET A 150 -4.22 13.72 31.78
N ALA A 151 -4.19 12.39 31.62
CA ALA A 151 -4.74 11.43 32.55
C ALA A 151 -4.03 11.46 33.91
N LEU A 152 -2.70 11.48 33.90
CA LEU A 152 -1.87 11.50 35.10
C LEU A 152 -1.98 12.85 35.83
N TYR A 153 -2.01 13.96 35.09
CA TYR A 153 -2.17 15.30 35.65
C TYR A 153 -3.52 15.49 36.35
N ILE A 154 -4.62 15.00 35.77
CA ILE A 154 -5.96 15.08 36.37
C ILE A 154 -6.05 14.16 37.61
N ALA A 155 -5.45 12.97 37.55
CA ALA A 155 -5.45 12.00 38.65
C ALA A 155 -4.66 12.50 39.88
N LEU A 156 -3.62 13.31 39.69
CA LEU A 156 -2.77 13.80 40.77
C LEU A 156 -3.21 15.15 41.36
N ASN A 157 -4.03 15.95 40.65
CA ASN A 157 -4.25 17.36 41.02
C ASN A 157 -5.71 17.78 41.29
N PHE A 158 -6.72 16.90 41.14
CA PHE A 158 -8.11 17.27 41.43
C PHE A 158 -8.58 16.80 42.82
N PRO A 159 -9.08 17.70 43.70
CA PRO A 159 -9.60 17.31 45.02
C PRO A 159 -10.95 16.58 44.92
N GLU A 160 -11.17 15.64 45.85
CA GLU A 160 -12.19 14.58 45.95
C GLU A 160 -13.69 14.96 45.74
N GLY A 161 -14.03 16.20 45.42
CA GLY A 161 -15.39 16.73 45.46
C GLY A 161 -16.29 16.51 44.23
N VAL A 162 -15.75 16.16 43.05
CA VAL A 162 -16.55 16.14 41.79
C VAL A 162 -17.01 14.72 41.38
N VAL A 163 -16.58 13.67 42.08
CA VAL A 163 -16.87 12.26 41.72
C VAL A 163 -18.34 11.86 41.95
N ARG A 164 -19.18 12.68 42.61
CA ARG A 164 -20.57 12.28 42.93
C ARG A 164 -21.59 12.37 41.78
N VAL A 165 -21.26 12.91 40.60
CA VAL A 165 -22.26 13.09 39.52
C VAL A 165 -22.24 11.98 38.44
N ALA A 166 -21.26 11.08 38.43
CA ALA A 166 -21.15 10.03 37.41
C ALA A 166 -21.72 8.65 37.84
N ALA A 167 -22.66 8.61 38.79
CA ALA A 167 -23.23 7.36 39.30
C ALA A 167 -24.25 6.65 38.37
N GLY A 168 -24.47 7.15 37.15
CA GLY A 168 -25.54 6.67 36.26
C GLY A 168 -25.17 5.55 35.28
N SER A 169 -23.89 5.30 34.99
CA SER A 169 -23.48 4.38 33.90
C SER A 169 -22.68 3.15 34.37
N ALA A 170 -22.63 2.90 35.67
CA ALA A 170 -21.72 1.92 36.29
C ALA A 170 -22.14 0.44 36.17
N VAL A 171 -23.30 0.10 35.59
CA VAL A 171 -23.86 -1.25 35.73
C VAL A 171 -23.26 -2.29 34.75
N LEU A 172 -22.65 -1.88 33.64
CA LEU A 172 -22.07 -2.81 32.65
C LEU A 172 -20.55 -3.03 32.82
N GLY A 173 -19.81 -2.10 33.42
CA GLY A 173 -18.37 -2.22 33.63
C GLY A 173 -17.98 -3.11 34.82
N VAL A 174 -18.85 -3.21 35.83
CA VAL A 174 -18.59 -3.99 37.06
C VAL A 174 -18.66 -5.51 36.80
N ALA A 175 -19.46 -5.96 35.83
CA ALA A 175 -19.63 -7.39 35.55
C ALA A 175 -18.40 -8.06 34.90
N LEU A 176 -17.64 -7.32 34.08
CA LEU A 176 -16.46 -7.86 33.39
C LEU A 176 -15.17 -7.71 34.20
N GLY A 177 -15.08 -6.69 35.07
CA GLY A 177 -13.90 -6.46 35.91
C GLY A 177 -13.74 -7.44 37.08
N VAL A 178 -14.83 -8.01 37.59
CA VAL A 178 -14.80 -8.91 38.76
C VAL A 178 -14.40 -10.35 38.38
N ALA A 179 -14.62 -10.77 37.13
CA ALA A 179 -14.29 -12.13 36.70
C ALA A 179 -12.77 -12.37 36.56
N GLY A 180 -11.98 -11.34 36.23
CA GLY A 180 -10.53 -11.48 36.01
C GLY A 180 -9.66 -11.39 37.28
N SER A 181 -10.16 -10.81 38.37
CA SER A 181 -9.36 -10.56 39.58
C SER A 181 -9.38 -11.69 40.62
N VAL A 182 -10.26 -12.68 40.46
CA VAL A 182 -10.43 -13.76 41.45
C VAL A 182 -9.43 -14.91 41.24
N GLU A 183 -8.95 -15.16 40.01
CA GLU A 183 -8.02 -16.27 39.73
C GLU A 183 -6.57 -16.02 40.17
N PHE A 184 -6.09 -14.77 40.17
CA PHE A 184 -4.71 -14.48 40.58
C PHE A 184 -4.53 -14.18 42.07
N GLY A 185 -5.59 -13.80 42.79
CA GLY A 185 -5.52 -13.41 44.20
C GLY A 185 -5.48 -14.57 45.19
N VAL A 186 -5.94 -15.77 44.81
CA VAL A 186 -6.09 -16.91 45.74
C VAL A 186 -4.88 -17.86 45.69
N VAL A 187 -4.19 -17.96 44.55
CA VAL A 187 -3.08 -18.92 44.37
C VAL A 187 -1.76 -18.40 44.97
N GLY A 188 -1.57 -17.09 45.08
CA GLY A 188 -0.35 -16.50 45.67
C GLY A 188 -0.30 -16.47 47.21
N GLY A 189 -1.45 -16.60 47.88
CA GLY A 189 -1.56 -16.39 49.34
C GLY A 189 -1.30 -17.61 50.22
N VAL A 190 -1.21 -18.82 49.65
CA VAL A 190 -1.17 -20.08 50.44
C VAL A 190 0.24 -20.68 50.55
N ALA A 191 1.24 -20.16 49.83
CA ALA A 191 2.55 -20.81 49.71
C ALA A 191 3.59 -20.48 50.80
N LEU A 192 3.28 -19.69 51.84
CA LEU A 192 4.33 -19.22 52.77
C LEU A 192 4.05 -19.27 54.28
N TYR A 193 3.24 -20.19 54.81
CA TYR A 193 3.29 -20.45 56.27
C TYR A 193 2.96 -21.89 56.64
N PHE A 194 3.99 -22.72 56.76
CA PHE A 194 3.99 -23.84 57.71
C PHE A 194 5.02 -23.56 58.80
N SER A 195 4.56 -23.24 60.01
CA SER A 195 4.82 -24.01 61.24
C SER A 195 4.47 -23.20 62.50
N GLY A 196 3.60 -23.74 63.36
CA GLY A 196 3.66 -23.51 64.80
C GLY A 196 2.62 -22.56 65.43
N GLY A 197 1.42 -23.11 65.74
CA GLY A 197 0.68 -22.88 67.00
C GLY A 197 0.20 -21.47 67.39
N MET A 198 -1.12 -21.23 67.28
CA MET A 198 -2.01 -20.76 68.37
C MET A 198 -3.40 -20.45 67.80
N ALA A 199 -4.42 -21.24 68.17
CA ALA A 199 -5.71 -21.32 67.49
C ALA A 199 -6.79 -20.30 67.94
N GLU A 200 -6.48 -19.28 68.74
CA GLU A 200 -7.52 -18.35 69.24
C GLU A 200 -7.22 -16.85 69.02
N SER A 201 -5.96 -16.45 68.83
CA SER A 201 -5.59 -15.09 68.40
C SER A 201 -5.69 -14.90 66.89
N VAL A 202 -5.65 -15.99 66.13
CA VAL A 202 -5.67 -16.01 64.67
C VAL A 202 -7.05 -15.65 64.13
N ALA A 203 -8.15 -16.16 64.68
CA ALA A 203 -9.48 -15.88 64.13
C ALA A 203 -9.89 -14.39 64.17
N LYS A 204 -9.54 -13.66 65.25
CA LYS A 204 -9.80 -12.21 65.35
C LYS A 204 -8.86 -11.38 64.49
N THR A 205 -7.57 -11.72 64.46
CA THR A 205 -6.57 -11.00 63.68
C THR A 205 -6.77 -11.22 62.17
N VAL A 206 -7.12 -12.45 61.78
CA VAL A 206 -7.47 -12.82 60.39
C VAL A 206 -8.75 -12.12 59.96
N ASN A 207 -9.79 -12.00 60.80
CA ASN A 207 -11.02 -11.32 60.41
C ASN A 207 -10.84 -9.79 60.24
N ILE A 208 -10.01 -9.15 61.09
CA ILE A 208 -9.69 -7.71 60.95
C ILE A 208 -8.84 -7.46 59.70
N ILE A 209 -7.83 -8.29 59.45
CA ILE A 209 -6.95 -8.16 58.27
C ILE A 209 -7.73 -8.47 56.99
N ILE A 210 -8.52 -9.54 56.93
CA ILE A 210 -9.33 -9.85 55.73
C ILE A 210 -10.36 -8.74 55.47
N ASN A 211 -11.06 -8.23 56.49
CA ASN A 211 -12.00 -7.12 56.27
C ASN A 211 -11.32 -5.83 55.82
N ALA A 212 -10.15 -5.50 56.36
CA ALA A 212 -9.40 -4.31 55.95
C ALA A 212 -8.84 -4.46 54.52
N SER A 213 -8.26 -5.63 54.19
CA SER A 213 -7.68 -5.93 52.88
C SER A 213 -8.73 -6.03 51.78
N VAL A 214 -9.89 -6.65 52.06
CA VAL A 214 -11.00 -6.73 51.10
C VAL A 214 -11.62 -5.35 50.88
N LYS A 215 -11.83 -4.55 51.94
CA LYS A 215 -12.33 -3.18 51.78
C LYS A 215 -11.35 -2.30 51.00
N PHE A 216 -10.05 -2.39 51.30
CA PHE A 216 -9.02 -1.63 50.58
C PHE A 216 -8.91 -2.07 49.11
N SER A 217 -8.92 -3.38 48.84
CA SER A 217 -8.86 -3.93 47.48
C SER A 217 -10.10 -3.58 46.65
N VAL A 218 -11.30 -3.66 47.24
CA VAL A 218 -12.55 -3.28 46.56
C VAL A 218 -12.61 -1.78 46.30
N ILE A 219 -12.21 -0.95 47.26
CA ILE A 219 -12.15 0.52 47.07
C ILE A 219 -11.10 0.87 46.00
N PHE A 220 -9.92 0.25 46.03
CA PHE A 220 -8.86 0.47 45.05
C PHE A 220 -9.28 0.00 43.65
N ALA A 221 -9.87 -1.20 43.52
CA ALA A 221 -10.33 -1.73 42.24
C ALA A 221 -11.50 -0.95 41.64
N ILE A 222 -12.44 -0.46 42.47
CA ILE A 222 -13.55 0.37 41.98
C ILE A 222 -13.03 1.76 41.57
N ILE A 223 -12.20 2.40 42.39
CA ILE A 223 -11.70 3.75 42.10
C ILE A 223 -10.77 3.72 40.89
N PHE A 224 -9.72 2.89 40.89
CA PHE A 224 -8.77 2.80 39.77
C PHE A 224 -9.37 2.12 38.54
N GLY A 225 -10.13 1.03 38.71
CA GLY A 225 -10.69 0.28 37.58
C GLY A 225 -11.76 1.05 36.81
N VAL A 226 -12.61 1.81 37.50
CA VAL A 226 -13.66 2.62 36.84
C VAL A 226 -13.07 3.89 36.23
N THR A 227 -12.16 4.59 36.93
CA THR A 227 -11.53 5.80 36.36
C THR A 227 -10.62 5.45 35.17
N SER A 228 -9.77 4.42 35.27
CA SER A 228 -8.91 4.00 34.15
C SER A 228 -9.71 3.37 33.01
N GLY A 229 -10.76 2.59 33.30
CA GLY A 229 -11.60 1.94 32.29
C GLY A 229 -12.43 2.93 31.48
N VAL A 230 -13.05 3.92 32.13
CA VAL A 230 -13.82 4.97 31.44
C VAL A 230 -12.89 5.90 30.67
N MET A 231 -11.74 6.27 31.25
CA MET A 231 -10.79 7.17 30.60
C MET A 231 -10.12 6.51 29.39
N SER A 232 -9.72 5.25 29.50
CA SER A 232 -9.21 4.44 28.39
C SER A 232 -10.31 4.22 27.34
N GLY A 233 -11.54 3.90 27.76
CA GLY A 233 -12.68 3.72 26.86
C GLY A 233 -13.03 4.97 26.05
N VAL A 234 -12.98 6.16 26.66
CA VAL A 234 -13.23 7.44 25.96
C VAL A 234 -12.03 7.85 25.10
N ALA A 235 -10.80 7.69 25.61
CA ALA A 235 -9.59 8.03 24.90
C ALA A 235 -9.41 7.17 23.63
N PHE A 236 -9.55 5.85 23.75
CA PHE A 236 -9.40 4.93 22.62
C PHE A 236 -10.68 4.75 21.80
N GLY A 237 -11.86 4.88 22.41
CA GLY A 237 -13.14 4.64 21.73
C GLY A 237 -13.71 5.84 20.99
N VAL A 238 -13.40 7.07 21.41
CA VAL A 238 -13.97 8.30 20.81
C VAL A 238 -12.91 9.29 20.39
N VAL A 239 -11.98 9.63 21.29
CA VAL A 239 -10.97 10.67 20.99
C VAL A 239 -10.00 10.19 19.92
N PHE A 240 -9.50 8.97 20.03
CA PHE A 240 -8.55 8.42 19.07
C PHE A 240 -9.15 8.28 17.66
N PRO A 241 -10.32 7.67 17.43
CA PRO A 241 -10.90 7.59 16.10
C PRO A 241 -11.25 8.96 15.49
N VAL A 242 -11.71 9.90 16.31
CA VAL A 242 -12.05 11.26 15.85
C VAL A 242 -10.78 12.05 15.51
N ALA A 243 -9.78 12.05 16.38
CA ALA A 243 -8.51 12.75 16.14
C ALA A 243 -7.75 12.13 14.97
N TYR A 244 -7.72 10.79 14.88
CA TYR A 244 -7.12 10.07 13.77
C TYR A 244 -7.89 10.31 12.46
N GLY A 245 -9.22 10.30 12.49
CA GLY A 245 -10.06 10.63 11.34
C GLY A 245 -9.84 12.06 10.84
N LEU A 246 -9.82 13.05 11.73
CA LEU A 246 -9.52 14.45 11.38
C LEU A 246 -8.09 14.60 10.85
N ALA A 247 -7.13 13.87 11.43
CA ALA A 247 -5.75 13.87 10.96
C ALA A 247 -5.60 13.28 9.55
N ILE A 248 -6.38 12.26 9.19
CA ILE A 248 -6.36 11.70 7.82
C ILE A 248 -7.09 12.61 6.84
N LEU A 249 -8.24 13.16 7.24
CA LEU A 249 -9.08 13.96 6.36
C LEU A 249 -8.46 15.34 6.05
N ARG A 250 -7.64 15.87 6.96
CA ARG A 250 -6.99 17.19 6.87
C ARG A 250 -7.98 18.28 6.44
N PRO A 251 -9.14 18.44 7.12
CA PRO A 251 -10.16 19.40 6.72
C PRO A 251 -9.63 20.84 6.66
N GLU A 252 -8.64 21.18 7.49
CA GLU A 252 -7.94 22.47 7.45
C GLU A 252 -7.17 22.69 6.15
N SER A 253 -6.47 21.65 5.66
CA SER A 253 -5.74 21.71 4.39
C SER A 253 -6.70 21.77 3.19
N TRP A 254 -7.85 21.10 3.31
CA TRP A 254 -8.92 21.20 2.32
C TRP A 254 -9.56 22.60 2.29
N LEU A 255 -9.91 23.17 3.45
CA LEU A 255 -10.50 24.51 3.57
C LEU A 255 -9.59 25.61 3.02
N ILE A 256 -8.29 25.56 3.34
CA ILE A 256 -7.30 26.51 2.80
C ILE A 256 -7.04 26.25 1.31
N GLY A 257 -7.09 24.99 0.90
CA GLY A 257 -6.83 24.55 -0.47
C GLY A 257 -7.91 24.95 -1.47
N ILE A 258 -9.19 24.95 -1.09
CA ILE A 258 -10.32 25.21 -2.02
C ILE A 258 -10.26 26.59 -2.70
N PRO A 259 -10.02 27.71 -2.00
CA PRO A 259 -9.90 28.99 -2.68
C PRO A 259 -8.75 29.00 -3.70
N LEU A 260 -7.64 28.33 -3.38
CA LEU A 260 -6.41 28.36 -4.17
C LEU A 260 -6.47 27.59 -5.49
N TYR A 261 -6.65 26.27 -5.52
CA TYR A 261 -7.98 25.72 -5.76
C TYR A 261 -8.69 26.30 -7.00
N LEU A 262 -9.83 26.92 -6.72
CA LEU A 262 -10.73 27.59 -7.65
C LEU A 262 -10.08 28.75 -8.41
N ILE A 263 -9.22 29.54 -7.76
CA ILE A 263 -8.46 30.62 -8.41
C ILE A 263 -7.51 30.04 -9.47
N SER A 264 -6.86 28.92 -9.17
CA SER A 264 -5.89 28.33 -10.09
C SER A 264 -6.57 27.66 -11.28
N ILE A 265 -7.77 27.08 -11.13
CA ILE A 265 -8.58 26.64 -12.29
C ILE A 265 -8.84 27.80 -13.25
N HIS A 266 -9.17 28.97 -12.70
CA HIS A 266 -9.42 30.17 -13.50
C HIS A 266 -8.15 30.65 -14.24
N ASN A 267 -6.97 30.41 -13.67
CA ASN A 267 -5.68 30.85 -14.19
C ASN A 267 -4.87 29.74 -14.92
N SER A 268 -5.48 28.57 -15.19
CA SER A 268 -4.79 27.36 -15.71
C SER A 268 -3.60 26.88 -14.86
N SER A 269 -3.63 27.30 -13.60
CA SER A 269 -2.72 27.23 -12.46
C SER A 269 -2.59 26.01 -11.56
N LEU A 270 -2.97 24.79 -11.93
CA LEU A 270 -3.40 23.73 -10.97
C LEU A 270 -2.54 23.52 -9.69
N LEU A 271 -2.85 24.30 -8.65
CA LEU A 271 -2.36 24.10 -7.28
C LEU A 271 -3.36 23.18 -6.57
N LEU A 272 -3.08 21.88 -6.63
CA LEU A 272 -3.92 20.85 -6.02
C LEU A 272 -3.51 20.62 -4.55
N PRO A 273 -4.48 20.57 -3.61
CA PRO A 273 -4.25 20.00 -2.29
C PRO A 273 -3.90 18.51 -2.42
N ARG A 274 -2.68 18.13 -2.03
CA ARG A 274 -2.10 16.80 -2.32
C ARG A 274 -2.33 15.75 -1.23
N ILE A 275 -2.73 16.20 -0.04
CA ILE A 275 -2.81 15.40 1.18
C ILE A 275 -4.23 15.20 1.71
N THR A 276 -5.25 15.72 1.03
CA THR A 276 -6.64 15.54 1.46
C THR A 276 -7.30 14.42 0.67
N VAL A 277 -7.99 13.53 1.39
CA VAL A 277 -8.88 12.51 0.83
C VAL A 277 -10.26 13.11 0.50
N ILE A 278 -10.58 14.28 1.08
CA ILE A 278 -11.86 14.94 0.85
C ILE A 278 -11.91 15.35 -0.64
N PRO A 279 -12.95 14.94 -1.38
CA PRO A 279 -13.07 15.26 -2.79
C PRO A 279 -12.97 16.76 -3.05
N LEU A 280 -12.11 17.14 -4.01
CA LEU A 280 -12.04 18.52 -4.46
C LEU A 280 -13.29 18.85 -5.28
N PRO A 281 -13.95 19.99 -5.03
CA PRO A 281 -15.10 20.40 -5.82
C PRO A 281 -14.68 20.54 -7.29
N LEU A 282 -15.58 20.27 -8.24
CA LEU A 282 -15.35 20.37 -9.68
C LEU A 282 -14.31 19.40 -10.29
N LEU A 283 -13.51 18.70 -9.49
CA LEU A 283 -12.50 17.74 -10.00
C LEU A 283 -13.18 16.63 -10.82
N THR A 284 -14.28 16.07 -10.33
CA THR A 284 -15.09 15.09 -11.07
C THR A 284 -15.56 15.63 -12.43
N ASN A 285 -16.03 16.87 -12.48
CA ASN A 285 -16.48 17.48 -13.74
C ASN A 285 -15.32 17.70 -14.71
N GLN A 286 -14.13 18.06 -14.21
CA GLN A 286 -12.93 18.22 -15.02
C GLN A 286 -12.42 16.89 -15.56
N ILE A 287 -12.30 15.86 -14.72
CA ILE A 287 -11.88 14.52 -15.15
C ILE A 287 -12.87 14.00 -16.19
N LYS A 288 -14.19 14.17 -15.96
CA LYS A 288 -15.22 13.79 -16.93
C LYS A 288 -15.06 14.51 -18.27
N PHE A 289 -14.78 15.82 -18.22
CA PHE A 289 -14.51 16.61 -19.43
C PHE A 289 -13.24 16.12 -20.16
N TRP A 290 -12.16 15.84 -19.44
CA TRP A 290 -10.93 15.31 -20.03
C TRP A 290 -11.15 13.96 -20.69
N LEU A 291 -11.74 12.99 -19.96
CA LEU A 291 -12.03 11.66 -20.47
C LEU A 291 -12.93 11.68 -21.73
N ARG A 292 -13.90 12.60 -21.78
CA ARG A 292 -14.79 12.75 -22.95
C ARG A 292 -14.09 13.40 -24.15
N LYS A 293 -13.11 14.26 -23.91
CA LYS A 293 -12.49 15.08 -24.95
C LYS A 293 -11.25 14.43 -25.56
N ASP A 294 -10.35 13.96 -24.70
CA ASP A 294 -9.11 13.29 -25.09
C ASP A 294 -8.80 12.23 -24.04
N TRP A 295 -9.14 10.98 -24.35
CA TRP A 295 -9.00 9.87 -23.42
C TRP A 295 -7.54 9.64 -23.03
N GLN A 296 -6.59 9.72 -23.98
CA GLN A 296 -5.18 9.41 -23.72
C GLN A 296 -4.54 10.46 -22.81
N VAL A 297 -4.73 11.75 -23.11
CA VAL A 297 -4.22 12.82 -22.24
C VAL A 297 -4.94 12.82 -20.88
N ALA A 298 -6.22 12.43 -20.85
CA ALA A 298 -6.93 12.27 -19.59
C ALA A 298 -6.35 11.15 -18.72
N LEU A 299 -5.93 10.02 -19.31
CA LEU A 299 -5.25 8.95 -18.58
C LEU A 299 -3.91 9.43 -18.01
N GLU A 300 -3.10 10.17 -18.77
CA GLU A 300 -1.85 10.78 -18.27
C GLU A 300 -2.12 11.69 -17.06
N ASN A 301 -3.18 12.50 -17.12
CA ASN A 301 -3.57 13.38 -16.02
C ASN A 301 -4.09 12.61 -14.80
N ILE A 302 -4.86 11.54 -15.02
CA ILE A 302 -5.33 10.65 -13.96
C ILE A 302 -4.15 9.99 -13.26
N ASP A 303 -3.15 9.55 -14.01
CA ASP A 303 -1.92 8.96 -13.48
C ASP A 303 -1.20 9.94 -12.54
N GLN A 304 -1.04 11.19 -12.98
CA GLN A 304 -0.48 12.26 -12.16
C GLN A 304 -1.29 12.53 -10.88
N LEU A 305 -2.63 12.50 -10.98
CA LEU A 305 -3.50 12.67 -9.82
C LEU A 305 -3.34 11.52 -8.82
N LEU A 306 -3.27 10.27 -9.30
CA LEU A 306 -3.10 9.10 -8.44
C LEU A 306 -1.71 9.06 -7.79
N ARG A 307 -0.67 9.48 -8.53
CA ARG A 307 0.72 9.49 -8.04
C ARG A 307 0.99 10.60 -7.04
N TYR A 308 0.38 11.78 -7.22
CA TYR A 308 0.77 12.98 -6.47
C TYR A 308 -0.36 13.64 -5.68
N SER A 309 -1.51 12.99 -5.54
CA SER A 309 -2.61 13.41 -4.67
C SER A 309 -3.26 12.23 -3.96
N LEU A 310 -4.13 12.50 -2.97
CA LEU A 310 -4.96 11.48 -2.32
C LEU A 310 -6.39 11.41 -2.89
N GLN A 311 -6.59 11.87 -4.14
CA GLN A 311 -7.90 11.96 -4.79
C GLN A 311 -8.26 10.68 -5.59
N SER A 312 -7.87 9.49 -5.12
CA SER A 312 -8.15 8.24 -5.82
C SER A 312 -9.65 7.90 -5.87
N THR A 313 -10.39 8.14 -4.78
CA THR A 313 -11.84 7.90 -4.71
C THR A 313 -12.63 8.67 -5.78
N PRO A 314 -12.50 10.02 -5.90
CA PRO A 314 -13.22 10.73 -6.95
C PRO A 314 -12.76 10.35 -8.36
N VAL A 315 -11.49 9.97 -8.56
CA VAL A 315 -10.99 9.45 -9.85
C VAL A 315 -11.72 8.16 -10.23
N VAL A 316 -11.73 7.15 -9.34
CA VAL A 316 -12.40 5.86 -9.57
C VAL A 316 -13.88 6.06 -9.86
N ASN A 317 -14.57 6.86 -9.04
CA ASN A 317 -15.99 7.13 -9.21
C ASN A 317 -16.28 7.80 -10.56
N THR A 318 -15.42 8.72 -11.00
CA THR A 318 -15.59 9.39 -12.29
C THR A 318 -15.36 8.44 -13.45
N ILE A 319 -14.35 7.57 -13.38
CA ILE A 319 -14.09 6.56 -14.41
C ILE A 319 -15.29 5.61 -14.52
N ASN A 320 -15.80 5.09 -13.40
CA ASN A 320 -16.99 4.22 -13.40
C ASN A 320 -18.21 4.91 -14.03
N GLN A 321 -18.43 6.19 -13.73
CA GLN A 321 -19.51 6.97 -14.35
C GLN A 321 -19.33 7.13 -15.86
N VAL A 322 -18.11 7.45 -16.31
CA VAL A 322 -17.83 7.61 -17.75
C VAL A 322 -17.95 6.28 -18.48
N LEU A 323 -17.44 5.18 -17.92
CA LEU A 323 -17.58 3.85 -18.51
C LEU A 323 -19.04 3.41 -18.62
N ALA A 324 -19.88 3.74 -17.62
CA ALA A 324 -21.32 3.46 -17.67
C ALA A 324 -22.08 4.26 -18.74
N GLU A 325 -21.55 5.43 -19.16
CA GLU A 325 -22.12 6.26 -20.22
C GLU A 325 -21.63 5.88 -21.62
N LEU A 326 -20.58 5.07 -21.74
CA LEU A 326 -19.98 4.71 -23.02
C LEU A 326 -20.79 3.65 -23.77
N PRO A 327 -20.80 3.68 -25.11
CA PRO A 327 -21.31 2.58 -25.91
C PRO A 327 -20.55 1.28 -25.63
N GLN A 328 -21.26 0.15 -25.62
CA GLN A 328 -20.70 -1.19 -25.36
C GLN A 328 -19.51 -1.55 -26.27
N GLU A 329 -19.48 -0.98 -27.48
CA GLU A 329 -18.41 -1.17 -28.48
C GLU A 329 -17.06 -0.57 -28.06
N GLN A 330 -17.06 0.43 -27.19
CA GLN A 330 -15.84 1.16 -26.80
C GLN A 330 -15.30 0.72 -25.44
N ILE A 331 -16.10 0.04 -24.61
CA ILE A 331 -15.74 -0.23 -23.21
C ILE A 331 -14.45 -1.06 -23.11
N VAL A 332 -14.33 -2.12 -23.92
CA VAL A 332 -13.14 -3.00 -23.88
C VAL A 332 -11.88 -2.25 -24.29
N ASP A 333 -11.96 -1.44 -25.36
CA ASP A 333 -10.85 -0.61 -25.82
C ASP A 333 -10.42 0.43 -24.76
N ARG A 334 -11.38 1.15 -24.16
CA ARG A 334 -11.09 2.15 -23.11
C ARG A 334 -10.48 1.55 -21.86
N VAL A 335 -10.96 0.38 -21.43
CA VAL A 335 -10.42 -0.33 -20.27
C VAL A 335 -9.05 -0.95 -20.60
N ALA A 336 -8.82 -1.41 -21.83
CA ALA A 336 -7.51 -1.88 -22.26
C ALA A 336 -6.47 -0.75 -22.26
N GLN A 337 -6.84 0.45 -22.73
CA GLN A 337 -6.00 1.65 -22.64
C GLN A 337 -5.69 2.02 -21.18
N LEU A 338 -6.66 1.88 -20.28
CA LEU A 338 -6.44 2.06 -18.83
C LEU A 338 -5.48 1.01 -18.23
N ALA A 339 -5.46 -0.19 -18.81
CA ALA A 339 -4.63 -1.32 -18.39
C ALA A 339 -3.30 -1.45 -19.14
N GLU A 340 -2.94 -0.48 -19.99
CA GLU A 340 -1.68 -0.50 -20.73
C GLU A 340 -0.48 -0.26 -19.81
N ASN A 341 -0.54 0.82 -19.03
CA ASN A 341 0.53 1.20 -18.09
C ASN A 341 -0.01 2.06 -16.91
N PRO A 342 -0.89 1.52 -16.05
CA PRO A 342 -1.41 2.27 -14.92
C PRO A 342 -0.35 2.43 -13.82
N TYR A 343 -0.21 3.61 -13.22
CA TYR A 343 0.62 3.80 -12.01
C TYR A 343 0.20 2.89 -10.85
N ASP A 344 -1.11 2.75 -10.61
CA ASP A 344 -1.64 1.86 -9.57
C ASP A 344 -2.66 0.89 -10.15
N TRP A 345 -2.27 -0.39 -10.25
CA TRP A 345 -3.16 -1.47 -10.67
C TRP A 345 -4.38 -1.65 -9.75
N LYS A 346 -4.36 -1.16 -8.49
CA LYS A 346 -5.56 -1.14 -7.62
C LYS A 346 -6.68 -0.26 -8.19
N LEU A 347 -6.35 0.68 -9.09
CA LEU A 347 -7.33 1.44 -9.85
C LEU A 347 -8.27 0.50 -10.60
N LEU A 348 -7.72 -0.45 -11.37
CA LEU A 348 -8.50 -1.43 -12.14
C LEU A 348 -9.32 -2.35 -11.25
N MET A 349 -8.79 -2.75 -10.09
CA MET A 349 -9.56 -3.51 -9.10
C MET A 349 -10.77 -2.73 -8.56
N SER A 350 -10.66 -1.40 -8.51
CA SER A 350 -11.72 -0.50 -8.01
C SER A 350 -12.71 -0.10 -9.11
N VAL A 351 -12.34 -0.28 -10.38
CA VAL A 351 -13.23 -0.08 -11.52
C VAL A 351 -14.24 -1.23 -11.55
N SER A 352 -15.52 -0.90 -11.46
CA SER A 352 -16.62 -1.86 -11.36
C SER A 352 -17.03 -2.37 -12.75
N HIS A 353 -16.12 -3.09 -13.41
CA HIS A 353 -16.38 -3.69 -14.72
C HIS A 353 -15.62 -5.01 -14.90
N GLU A 354 -16.26 -6.00 -15.54
CA GLU A 354 -15.71 -7.35 -15.73
C GLU A 354 -14.44 -7.32 -16.59
N VAL A 355 -14.36 -6.42 -17.58
CA VAL A 355 -13.14 -6.21 -18.39
C VAL A 355 -11.95 -5.81 -17.51
N ALA A 356 -12.16 -4.88 -16.57
CA ALA A 356 -11.09 -4.41 -15.67
C ALA A 356 -10.64 -5.53 -14.72
N THR A 357 -11.59 -6.36 -14.29
CA THR A 357 -11.32 -7.58 -13.50
C THR A 357 -10.46 -8.57 -14.30
N GLY A 358 -10.77 -8.77 -15.58
CA GLY A 358 -9.99 -9.63 -16.48
C GLY A 358 -8.53 -9.19 -16.59
N PHE A 359 -8.29 -7.90 -16.86
CA PHE A 359 -6.92 -7.36 -16.93
C PHE A 359 -6.18 -7.43 -15.59
N TRP A 360 -6.86 -7.16 -14.48
CA TRP A 360 -6.28 -7.31 -13.14
C TRP A 360 -5.86 -8.76 -12.86
N HIS A 361 -6.65 -9.75 -13.29
CA HIS A 361 -6.28 -11.16 -13.14
C HIS A 361 -5.09 -11.57 -14.02
N LEU A 362 -4.99 -11.04 -15.25
CA LEU A 362 -3.79 -11.22 -16.08
C LEU A 362 -2.55 -10.67 -15.37
N TYR A 363 -2.62 -9.43 -14.87
CA TYR A 363 -1.52 -8.81 -14.11
C TYR A 363 -1.11 -9.61 -12.86
N LYS A 364 -2.09 -10.21 -12.17
CA LYS A 364 -1.85 -11.09 -11.02
C LYS A 364 -1.43 -12.52 -11.39
N GLN A 365 -1.14 -12.76 -12.67
CA GLN A 365 -0.75 -14.07 -13.20
C GLN A 365 -1.78 -15.16 -12.87
N ARG A 366 -3.07 -14.87 -13.03
CA ARG A 366 -4.19 -15.82 -12.85
C ARG A 366 -5.01 -15.92 -14.14
N PRO A 367 -4.48 -16.58 -15.18
CA PRO A 367 -5.09 -16.56 -16.50
C PRO A 367 -6.43 -17.30 -16.55
N GLU A 368 -6.67 -18.29 -15.68
CA GLU A 368 -7.97 -18.98 -15.57
C GLU A 368 -9.07 -18.04 -15.09
N ALA A 369 -8.78 -17.25 -14.06
CA ALA A 369 -9.70 -16.23 -13.53
C ALA A 369 -9.91 -15.11 -14.54
N ALA A 370 -8.87 -14.73 -15.29
CA ALA A 370 -9.00 -13.78 -16.39
C ALA A 370 -9.91 -14.31 -17.51
N THR A 371 -9.74 -15.58 -17.89
CA THR A 371 -10.57 -16.24 -18.91
C THR A 371 -12.04 -16.23 -18.52
N ALA A 372 -12.37 -16.59 -17.27
CA ALA A 372 -13.73 -16.55 -16.75
C ALA A 372 -14.33 -15.12 -16.72
N ALA A 373 -13.50 -14.11 -16.45
CA ALA A 373 -13.94 -12.71 -16.49
C ALA A 373 -14.22 -12.25 -17.94
N PHE A 374 -13.32 -12.57 -18.88
CA PHE A 374 -13.49 -12.20 -20.29
C PHE A 374 -14.61 -12.98 -21.00
N GLU A 375 -14.94 -14.18 -20.53
CA GLU A 375 -16.09 -14.95 -21.02
C GLU A 375 -17.40 -14.18 -20.85
N LYS A 376 -17.60 -13.51 -19.71
CA LYS A 376 -18.81 -12.72 -19.42
C LYS A 376 -18.98 -11.53 -20.34
N VAL A 377 -17.89 -11.03 -20.91
CA VAL A 377 -17.87 -9.85 -21.80
C VAL A 377 -17.62 -10.23 -23.26
N ARG A 378 -17.72 -11.51 -23.61
CA ARG A 378 -17.45 -12.03 -24.96
C ARG A 378 -18.34 -11.41 -26.04
N SER A 379 -19.54 -10.96 -25.67
CA SER A 379 -20.49 -10.30 -26.55
C SER A 379 -20.10 -8.85 -26.90
N LEU A 380 -19.22 -8.22 -26.13
CA LEU A 380 -18.73 -6.87 -26.38
C LEU A 380 -17.73 -6.86 -27.54
N SER A 381 -17.57 -5.71 -28.18
CA SER A 381 -16.49 -5.49 -29.15
C SER A 381 -15.13 -5.77 -28.49
N TYR A 382 -14.24 -6.48 -29.19
CA TYR A 382 -12.98 -7.01 -28.67
C TYR A 382 -13.09 -7.99 -27.47
N GLY A 383 -14.27 -8.25 -26.92
CA GLY A 383 -14.46 -9.18 -25.81
C GLY A 383 -14.10 -10.62 -26.19
N LYS A 384 -14.49 -11.06 -27.39
CA LYS A 384 -14.08 -12.36 -27.94
C LYS A 384 -12.57 -12.46 -28.16
N GLU A 385 -11.92 -11.38 -28.60
CA GLU A 385 -10.46 -11.33 -28.74
C GLU A 385 -9.80 -11.54 -27.38
N MET A 386 -10.19 -10.77 -26.36
CA MET A 386 -9.61 -10.87 -25.01
C MET A 386 -9.87 -12.22 -24.36
N PHE A 387 -11.04 -12.82 -24.58
CA PHE A 387 -11.34 -14.18 -24.13
C PHE A 387 -10.39 -15.21 -24.77
N LEU A 388 -10.20 -15.15 -26.09
CA LEU A 388 -9.30 -16.07 -26.80
C LEU A 388 -7.85 -15.88 -26.37
N LEU A 389 -7.43 -14.63 -26.14
CA LEU A 389 -6.11 -14.30 -25.62
C LEU A 389 -5.88 -14.95 -24.25
N ALA A 390 -6.78 -14.72 -23.30
CA ALA A 390 -6.67 -15.28 -21.95
C ALA A 390 -6.71 -16.81 -21.97
N GLN A 391 -7.60 -17.41 -22.77
CA GLN A 391 -7.70 -18.85 -22.94
C GLN A 391 -6.41 -19.46 -23.50
N THR A 392 -5.81 -18.82 -24.51
CA THR A 392 -4.54 -19.26 -25.11
C THR A 392 -3.42 -19.24 -24.07
N ILE A 393 -3.31 -18.15 -23.30
CA ILE A 393 -2.32 -18.04 -22.22
C ILE A 393 -2.55 -19.13 -21.16
N THR A 394 -3.80 -19.39 -20.75
CA THR A 394 -4.12 -20.50 -19.83
C THR A 394 -3.66 -21.85 -20.37
N GLN A 395 -3.94 -22.14 -21.64
CA GLN A 395 -3.55 -23.41 -22.27
C GLN A 395 -2.03 -23.57 -22.32
N PHE A 396 -1.31 -22.53 -22.76
CA PHE A 396 0.14 -22.60 -22.89
C PHE A 396 0.83 -22.72 -21.53
N ARG A 397 0.31 -22.04 -20.51
CA ARG A 397 0.85 -22.10 -19.14
C ARG A 397 0.68 -23.47 -18.49
N ALA A 398 -0.38 -24.20 -18.82
CA ALA A 398 -0.61 -25.53 -18.25
C ALA A 398 0.40 -26.59 -18.74
N VAL A 399 1.18 -26.27 -19.77
CA VAL A 399 2.04 -27.21 -20.48
C VAL A 399 3.50 -26.97 -20.12
N THR A 400 4.16 -28.01 -19.61
CA THR A 400 5.55 -27.95 -19.13
C THR A 400 6.49 -28.99 -19.73
N SER A 401 5.99 -30.01 -20.43
CA SER A 401 6.82 -31.06 -21.04
C SER A 401 6.87 -30.93 -22.57
N PRO A 402 7.98 -31.29 -23.22
CA PRO A 402 8.09 -31.18 -24.69
C PRO A 402 7.02 -31.95 -25.46
N ASP A 403 6.65 -33.14 -24.99
CA ASP A 403 5.58 -33.93 -25.60
C ASP A 403 4.23 -33.22 -25.47
N ALA A 404 3.94 -32.65 -24.31
CA ALA A 404 2.71 -31.88 -24.10
C ALA A 404 2.71 -30.57 -24.90
N ILE A 405 3.86 -29.92 -25.12
CA ILE A 405 4.01 -28.75 -26.01
C ILE A 405 3.61 -29.14 -27.43
N ALA A 406 4.09 -30.28 -27.93
CA ALA A 406 3.75 -30.75 -29.28
C ALA A 406 2.25 -31.04 -29.46
N GLU A 407 1.53 -31.42 -28.40
CA GLU A 407 0.10 -31.73 -28.43
C GLU A 407 -0.82 -30.49 -28.33
N VAL A 408 -0.26 -29.31 -28.07
CA VAL A 408 -1.03 -28.07 -27.98
C VAL A 408 -1.75 -27.76 -29.28
N GLN A 409 -3.07 -27.49 -29.19
CA GLN A 409 -3.86 -27.04 -30.32
C GLN A 409 -3.57 -25.57 -30.62
N ILE A 410 -3.17 -25.28 -31.86
CA ILE A 410 -2.90 -23.91 -32.31
C ILE A 410 -4.23 -23.15 -32.40
N PRO A 411 -4.41 -22.05 -31.66
CA PRO A 411 -5.65 -21.28 -31.68
C PRO A 411 -5.81 -20.51 -32.98
N ASN A 412 -7.07 -20.28 -33.39
CA ASN A 412 -7.38 -19.40 -34.51
C ASN A 412 -7.19 -17.94 -34.10
N PHE A 413 -6.22 -17.27 -34.71
CA PHE A 413 -5.94 -15.87 -34.45
C PHE A 413 -7.09 -14.97 -34.95
N PRO A 414 -7.45 -13.91 -34.19
CA PRO A 414 -8.42 -12.93 -34.63
C PRO A 414 -7.87 -12.10 -35.82
N PRO A 415 -8.77 -11.64 -36.72
CA PRO A 415 -8.39 -10.78 -37.84
C PRO A 415 -7.93 -9.40 -37.35
N GLU A 416 -7.11 -8.72 -38.15
CA GLU A 416 -6.69 -7.34 -37.87
C GLU A 416 -7.85 -6.34 -38.12
N PRO A 417 -7.89 -5.19 -37.40
CA PRO A 417 -6.95 -4.72 -36.38
C PRO A 417 -7.19 -5.34 -34.99
N ARG A 418 -6.10 -5.70 -34.31
CA ARG A 418 -6.12 -6.34 -32.96
C ARG A 418 -5.95 -5.31 -31.86
N LEU A 419 -6.61 -5.53 -30.73
CA LEU A 419 -6.51 -4.67 -29.55
C LEU A 419 -5.14 -4.76 -28.87
N ARG A 420 -4.54 -5.95 -28.82
CA ARG A 420 -3.24 -6.21 -28.17
C ARG A 420 -2.21 -6.76 -29.16
N PRO A 421 -1.74 -5.97 -30.15
CA PRO A 421 -0.92 -6.47 -31.25
C PRO A 421 0.40 -7.11 -30.78
N ALA A 422 1.09 -6.50 -29.81
CA ALA A 422 2.35 -7.03 -29.27
C ALA A 422 2.17 -8.40 -28.59
N THR A 423 1.11 -8.57 -27.79
CA THR A 423 0.77 -9.85 -27.17
C THR A 423 0.48 -10.92 -28.21
N TRP A 424 -0.28 -10.59 -29.25
CA TRP A 424 -0.61 -11.56 -30.31
C TRP A 424 0.61 -11.97 -31.13
N GLU A 425 1.56 -11.06 -31.40
CA GLU A 425 2.81 -11.44 -32.07
C GLU A 425 3.69 -12.33 -31.18
N ALA A 426 3.73 -12.11 -29.86
CA ALA A 426 4.42 -13.03 -28.94
C ALA A 426 3.75 -14.41 -28.90
N LEU A 427 2.41 -14.47 -28.83
CA LEU A 427 1.66 -15.73 -28.89
C LEU A 427 1.87 -16.48 -30.21
N LYS A 428 2.03 -15.76 -31.32
CA LYS A 428 2.38 -16.33 -32.62
C LYS A 428 3.79 -16.90 -32.62
N GLY A 429 4.75 -16.25 -31.95
CA GLY A 429 6.07 -16.82 -31.68
C GLY A 429 5.98 -18.13 -30.91
N LEU A 430 5.19 -18.17 -29.83
CA LEU A 430 4.95 -19.42 -29.08
C LEU A 430 4.25 -20.50 -29.90
N CYS A 431 3.33 -20.15 -30.81
CA CYS A 431 2.73 -21.12 -31.73
C CYS A 431 3.77 -21.74 -32.68
N ARG A 432 4.75 -20.95 -33.16
CA ARG A 432 5.85 -21.50 -33.96
C ARG A 432 6.72 -22.46 -33.16
N VAL A 433 6.97 -22.17 -31.88
CA VAL A 433 7.66 -23.10 -30.97
C VAL A 433 6.90 -24.42 -30.84
N VAL A 434 5.56 -24.40 -30.78
CA VAL A 434 4.73 -25.61 -30.79
C VAL A 434 4.93 -26.39 -32.10
N GLU A 435 4.89 -25.73 -33.26
CA GLU A 435 5.12 -26.36 -34.57
C GLU A 435 6.51 -26.99 -34.67
N ASP A 436 7.54 -26.27 -34.23
CA ASP A 436 8.93 -26.77 -34.23
C ASP A 436 9.08 -27.95 -33.25
N THR A 437 8.42 -27.91 -32.10
CA THR A 437 8.42 -29.02 -31.14
C THR A 437 7.72 -30.27 -31.69
N GLN A 438 6.63 -30.10 -32.46
CA GLN A 438 6.01 -31.22 -33.19
C GLN A 438 6.98 -31.87 -34.18
N LEU A 439 7.84 -31.08 -34.85
CA LEU A 439 8.87 -31.61 -35.73
C LEU A 439 9.95 -32.39 -34.95
N ILE A 440 10.36 -31.88 -33.78
CA ILE A 440 11.34 -32.53 -32.90
C ILE A 440 10.83 -33.91 -32.44
N VAL A 441 9.59 -33.98 -31.96
CA VAL A 441 8.98 -35.21 -31.46
C VAL A 441 8.81 -36.24 -32.57
N LYS A 442 8.42 -35.81 -33.78
CA LYS A 442 8.24 -36.72 -34.95
C LYS A 442 9.56 -37.16 -35.58
N ALA A 443 10.64 -36.41 -35.42
CA ALA A 443 11.92 -36.72 -36.04
C ALA A 443 12.57 -37.97 -35.43
N THR A 444 13.12 -38.83 -36.29
CA THR A 444 13.72 -40.12 -35.90
C THR A 444 15.23 -40.08 -35.67
N SER A 445 15.92 -39.01 -36.13
CA SER A 445 17.38 -38.86 -36.00
C SER A 445 17.78 -37.64 -35.17
N LYS A 446 18.92 -37.73 -34.48
CA LYS A 446 19.46 -36.63 -33.66
C LYS A 446 19.71 -35.36 -34.48
N SER A 447 20.25 -35.51 -35.70
CA SER A 447 20.51 -34.38 -36.61
C SER A 447 19.23 -33.69 -37.06
N ALA A 448 18.16 -34.45 -37.32
CA ALA A 448 16.86 -33.89 -37.70
C ALA A 448 16.15 -33.15 -36.54
N ARG A 449 16.49 -33.47 -35.28
CA ARG A 449 15.97 -32.79 -34.09
C ARG A 449 16.72 -31.50 -33.75
N ALA A 450 18.02 -31.44 -34.03
CA ALA A 450 18.89 -30.34 -33.60
C ALA A 450 18.51 -28.99 -34.22
N PHE A 451 18.14 -28.97 -35.51
CA PHE A 451 17.82 -27.72 -36.20
C PHE A 451 16.49 -27.09 -35.74
N PRO A 452 15.34 -27.80 -35.71
CA PRO A 452 14.10 -27.25 -35.14
C PRO A 452 14.24 -26.86 -33.67
N LEU A 453 15.03 -27.60 -32.89
CA LEU A 453 15.31 -27.27 -31.48
C LEU A 453 16.03 -25.92 -31.34
N ALA A 454 17.03 -25.66 -32.17
CA ALA A 454 17.75 -24.38 -32.17
C ALA A 454 16.83 -23.21 -32.57
N ILE A 455 15.92 -23.42 -33.53
CA ILE A 455 14.93 -22.41 -33.93
C ILE A 455 13.97 -22.12 -32.77
N ALA A 456 13.40 -23.16 -32.16
CA ALA A 456 12.46 -23.03 -31.05
C ALA A 456 13.08 -22.26 -29.87
N ILE A 457 14.30 -22.63 -29.44
CA ILE A 457 15.02 -21.92 -28.38
C ILE A 457 15.34 -20.48 -28.79
N GLY A 458 15.75 -20.25 -30.04
CA GLY A 458 16.00 -18.91 -30.56
C GLY A 458 14.78 -17.99 -30.51
N GLN A 459 13.59 -18.51 -30.86
CA GLN A 459 12.33 -17.77 -30.78
C GLN A 459 11.94 -17.46 -29.33
N LEU A 460 12.14 -18.40 -28.40
CA LEU A 460 11.87 -18.16 -26.98
C LEU A 460 12.77 -17.06 -26.43
N LYS A 461 14.07 -17.08 -26.77
CA LYS A 461 15.02 -16.02 -26.41
C LYS A 461 14.62 -14.67 -26.98
N GLU A 462 14.18 -14.61 -28.24
CA GLU A 462 13.70 -13.37 -28.84
C GLU A 462 12.49 -12.78 -28.08
N ILE A 463 11.58 -13.63 -27.57
CA ILE A 463 10.45 -13.19 -26.75
C ILE A 463 10.93 -12.66 -25.39
N LEU A 464 11.88 -13.36 -24.75
CA LEU A 464 12.45 -12.97 -23.46
C LEU A 464 13.24 -11.65 -23.57
N ASP A 465 14.03 -11.48 -24.62
CA ASP A 465 14.83 -10.28 -24.88
C ASP A 465 13.94 -9.05 -25.18
N ASN A 466 12.77 -9.26 -25.80
CA ASN A 466 11.82 -8.20 -26.12
C ASN A 466 10.70 -8.02 -25.06
N ALA A 467 10.94 -8.46 -23.82
CA ALA A 467 9.98 -8.39 -22.71
C ALA A 467 9.34 -7.01 -22.50
N ASP A 468 10.10 -5.93 -22.71
CA ASP A 468 9.65 -4.56 -22.48
C ASP A 468 8.60 -4.07 -23.48
N ALA A 469 8.53 -4.69 -24.66
CA ALA A 469 7.52 -4.39 -25.67
C ALA A 469 6.14 -4.99 -25.34
N LEU A 470 6.07 -5.93 -24.39
CA LEU A 470 4.81 -6.56 -23.98
C LEU A 470 4.03 -5.68 -23.01
N PRO A 471 2.69 -5.59 -23.15
CA PRO A 471 1.88 -4.86 -22.19
C PRO A 471 1.97 -5.48 -20.80
N GLN A 472 1.93 -4.63 -19.76
CA GLN A 472 2.30 -5.04 -18.41
C GLN A 472 1.34 -6.08 -17.80
N ALA A 473 0.06 -6.11 -18.22
CA ALA A 473 -0.90 -7.12 -17.75
C ALA A 473 -0.48 -8.55 -18.14
N GLU A 474 -0.01 -8.75 -19.36
CA GLU A 474 0.26 -10.07 -19.92
C GLU A 474 1.74 -10.46 -19.83
N ARG A 475 2.65 -9.46 -19.75
CA ARG A 475 4.10 -9.63 -19.76
C ARG A 475 4.58 -10.76 -18.84
N GLY A 476 4.19 -10.72 -17.56
CA GLY A 476 4.65 -11.71 -16.59
C GLY A 476 4.26 -13.15 -16.95
N LEU A 477 3.06 -13.35 -17.52
CA LEU A 477 2.59 -14.66 -17.94
C LEU A 477 3.30 -15.17 -19.19
N ILE A 478 3.56 -14.28 -20.16
CA ILE A 478 4.25 -14.66 -21.41
C ILE A 478 5.70 -15.04 -21.11
N LEU A 479 6.38 -14.29 -20.23
CA LEU A 479 7.75 -14.61 -19.82
C LEU A 479 7.82 -15.93 -19.03
N ASP A 480 6.88 -16.17 -18.11
CA ASP A 480 6.77 -17.42 -17.36
C ASP A 480 6.62 -18.63 -18.29
N ILE A 481 5.75 -18.53 -19.31
CA ILE A 481 5.58 -19.56 -20.33
C ILE A 481 6.88 -19.74 -21.14
N ALA A 482 7.45 -18.65 -21.66
CA ALA A 482 8.61 -18.71 -22.53
C ALA A 482 9.82 -19.34 -21.81
N GLN A 483 10.05 -18.95 -20.54
CA GLN A 483 11.12 -19.50 -19.72
C GLN A 483 10.88 -20.99 -19.39
N THR A 484 9.65 -21.35 -19.02
CA THR A 484 9.32 -22.77 -18.73
C THR A 484 9.55 -23.66 -19.95
N TRP A 485 9.16 -23.19 -21.13
CA TRP A 485 9.35 -23.94 -22.37
C TRP A 485 10.81 -23.98 -22.80
N GLU A 486 11.58 -22.92 -22.55
CA GLU A 486 13.01 -22.88 -22.82
C GLU A 486 13.73 -23.94 -21.98
N GLU A 487 13.49 -23.97 -20.67
CA GLU A 487 14.05 -24.98 -19.76
C GLU A 487 13.66 -26.41 -20.18
N ALA A 488 12.41 -26.61 -20.60
CA ALA A 488 11.93 -27.90 -21.07
C ALA A 488 12.64 -28.35 -22.35
N LEU A 489 12.85 -27.45 -23.31
CA LEU A 489 13.52 -27.77 -24.58
C LEU A 489 15.03 -27.90 -24.42
N GLU A 490 15.66 -27.10 -23.55
CA GLU A 490 17.08 -27.25 -23.20
C GLU A 490 17.38 -28.61 -22.55
N SER A 491 16.44 -29.17 -21.78
CA SER A 491 16.59 -30.53 -21.24
C SER A 491 16.74 -31.60 -22.33
N ILE A 492 16.11 -31.41 -23.50
CA ILE A 492 16.26 -32.29 -24.65
C ILE A 492 17.67 -32.11 -25.26
N ALA A 493 18.18 -30.87 -25.32
CA ALA A 493 19.52 -30.58 -25.81
C ALA A 493 20.61 -31.28 -24.99
N THR A 494 20.52 -31.24 -23.66
CA THR A 494 21.47 -31.90 -22.75
C THR A 494 21.48 -33.42 -22.95
N ASN A 495 20.31 -34.04 -23.14
CA ASN A 495 20.19 -35.47 -23.47
C ASN A 495 20.88 -35.85 -24.80
N PHE A 496 21.08 -34.90 -25.73
CA PHE A 496 21.86 -35.16 -26.94
C PHE A 496 23.37 -35.03 -26.72
N GLY A 497 23.80 -34.19 -25.77
CA GLY A 497 25.21 -33.93 -25.44
C GLY A 497 25.89 -35.05 -24.62
N ASP A 498 25.15 -35.73 -23.76
CA ASP A 498 25.70 -36.71 -22.79
C ASP A 498 26.09 -38.09 -23.37
N VAL A 499 26.06 -38.29 -24.69
CA VAL A 499 26.44 -39.57 -25.35
C VAL A 499 27.82 -39.51 -26.02
N TYR A 500 28.62 -38.48 -25.74
CA TYR A 500 29.98 -38.31 -26.28
C TYR A 500 31.09 -38.27 -25.21
N TYR A 501 30.90 -38.95 -24.07
CA TYR A 501 31.98 -39.30 -23.16
C TYR A 501 32.10 -40.80 -22.92
#